data_AF-A0A946DGC8-F1
#
_entry.id   AF-A0A946DGC8-F1
#
_cell.length_a   1.000
_cell.length_b   1.000
_cell.length_c   1.000
_cell.angle_alpha   90.00
_cell.angle_beta   90.00
_cell.angle_gamma   90.00
#
_symmetry.space_group_name_H-M   'P 1'
#
loop_
_entity.id
_entity.type
_entity.pdbx_description
1 polymer ?
#
loop_
_entity_poly.entity_id
_entity_poly.type
_entity_poly.pdbx_seq_one_letter_code
_entity_poly.pdbx_strand_id
1 'polypeptide(L)'
;MSKISDHPLADIGSVVISDASPCGENVRYDSDFEQLEAELAKQESLSSATVDWAKVITLSSSITQNNSKDILIGSYLCYALLLQEGYAGLAVGLKILPPQKNLWVVTGTGNTPSA
;
A
#
# COMPACT_ATOMS: atom_id res chain seq x y z
N MET A 1 -7.64 -23.28 8.22
CA MET A 1 -7.62 -22.13 7.29
C MET A 1 -7.40 -20.87 8.11
N SER A 2 -6.19 -20.29 8.08
CA SER A 2 -5.95 -18.99 8.71
C SER A 2 -6.91 -17.97 8.12
N LYS A 3 -7.63 -17.27 8.98
CA LYS A 3 -8.56 -16.23 8.54
C LYS A 3 -7.71 -15.04 8.10
N ILE A 4 -8.01 -14.49 6.93
CA ILE A 4 -7.32 -13.30 6.39
C ILE A 4 -7.36 -12.13 7.38
N SER A 5 -8.39 -12.07 8.24
CA SER A 5 -8.56 -11.07 9.31
C SER A 5 -7.50 -11.12 10.42
N ASP A 6 -6.77 -12.23 10.56
CA ASP A 6 -5.74 -12.41 11.60
C ASP A 6 -4.37 -11.90 11.14
N HIS A 7 -4.24 -11.58 9.84
CA HIS A 7 -2.97 -11.17 9.26
C HIS A 7 -2.63 -9.72 9.64
N PRO A 8 -1.41 -9.43 10.13
CA PRO A 8 -1.03 -8.10 10.65
C PRO A 8 -1.19 -6.97 9.63
N LEU A 9 -1.07 -7.30 8.33
CA LEU A 9 -1.22 -6.34 7.24
C LEU A 9 -2.66 -6.21 6.71
N ALA A 10 -3.62 -6.99 7.21
CA ALA A 10 -4.98 -7.01 6.64
C ALA A 10 -5.76 -5.70 6.82
N ASP A 11 -5.35 -4.84 7.77
CA ASP A 11 -6.06 -3.61 8.12
C ASP A 11 -5.43 -2.35 7.50
N ILE A 12 -4.16 -2.40 7.07
CA ILE A 12 -3.42 -1.21 6.64
C ILE A 12 -4.04 -0.50 5.43
N GLY A 13 -4.70 -1.23 4.52
CA GLY A 13 -5.39 -0.64 3.38
C GLY A 13 -6.66 0.13 3.76
N SER A 14 -7.26 -0.18 4.91
CA SER A 14 -8.51 0.43 5.39
C SER A 14 -8.30 1.68 6.24
N VAL A 15 -7.09 1.89 6.78
CA VAL A 15 -6.76 3.07 7.60
C VAL A 15 -6.53 4.28 6.70
N VAL A 16 -7.21 5.40 6.96
CA VAL A 16 -6.96 6.66 6.24
C VAL A 16 -5.66 7.28 6.72
N ILE A 17 -4.85 7.83 5.80
CA ILE A 17 -3.54 8.42 6.14
C ILE A 17 -3.73 9.75 6.87
N SER A 18 -4.66 10.59 6.41
CA SER A 18 -5.06 11.84 7.08
C SER A 18 -6.44 12.30 6.61
N ASP A 19 -7.14 13.04 7.47
CA ASP A 19 -8.50 13.56 7.20
C ASP A 19 -8.53 14.56 6.02
N ALA A 20 -7.46 15.36 5.88
CA ALA A 20 -7.28 16.33 4.79
C ALA A 20 -6.79 15.70 3.46
N SER A 21 -6.12 14.55 3.53
CA SER A 21 -5.53 13.84 2.40
C SER A 21 -5.72 12.33 2.59
N PRO A 22 -6.92 11.79 2.27
CA PRO A 22 -7.25 10.38 2.55
C PRO A 22 -6.34 9.38 1.80
N CYS A 23 -5.66 9.85 0.75
CA CYS A 23 -4.73 9.06 -0.06
C CYS A 23 -3.26 9.40 0.19
N GLY A 24 -2.96 10.32 1.12
CA GLY A 24 -1.60 10.75 1.45
C GLY A 24 -0.99 11.71 0.42
N GLU A 25 0.32 11.94 0.55
CA GLU A 25 1.11 12.83 -0.31
C GLU A 25 1.90 12.05 -1.38
N ASN A 26 2.63 12.74 -2.25
CA ASN A 26 3.35 12.08 -3.33
C ASN A 26 4.56 11.29 -2.80
N VAL A 27 4.57 9.98 -3.00
CA VAL A 27 5.59 9.07 -2.49
C VAL A 27 6.97 9.20 -3.16
N ARG A 28 7.11 9.95 -4.25
CA ARG A 28 8.35 10.02 -5.04
C ARG A 28 9.56 10.57 -4.29
N TYR A 29 9.35 11.33 -3.22
CA TYR A 29 10.42 11.90 -2.41
C TYR A 29 10.64 11.12 -1.11
N ASP A 30 9.99 9.98 -0.97
CA ASP A 30 10.06 9.19 0.25
C ASP A 30 11.28 8.27 0.25
N SER A 31 12.03 8.29 1.34
CA SER A 31 13.25 7.49 1.48
C SER A 31 12.94 5.98 1.51
N ASP A 32 11.75 5.56 1.96
CA ASP A 32 11.36 4.15 1.89
C ASP A 32 11.06 3.74 0.44
N PHE A 33 10.53 4.66 -0.38
CA PHE A 33 10.29 4.40 -1.81
C PHE A 33 11.59 4.28 -2.59
N GLU A 34 12.58 5.15 -2.36
CA GLU A 34 13.90 5.02 -2.97
C GLU A 34 14.57 3.68 -2.62
N GLN A 35 14.44 3.24 -1.36
CA GLN A 35 14.95 1.94 -0.93
C GLN A 35 14.18 0.78 -1.58
N LEU A 36 12.86 0.92 -1.74
CA LEU A 36 12.03 -0.07 -2.42
C LEU A 36 12.44 -0.21 -3.89
N GLU A 37 12.61 0.90 -4.62
CA GLU A 37 13.08 0.89 -6.01
C GLU A 37 14.48 0.27 -6.12
N ALA A 38 15.39 0.59 -5.19
CA ALA A 38 16.73 0.00 -5.16
C ALA A 38 16.69 -1.53 -4.94
N GLU A 39 15.76 -2.04 -4.11
CA GLU A 39 15.56 -3.48 -3.94
C GLU A 39 14.93 -4.12 -5.18
N LEU A 40 13.92 -3.50 -5.78
CA LEU A 40 13.28 -3.99 -7.01
C LEU A 40 14.25 -3.98 -8.21
N ALA A 41 15.16 -3.00 -8.29
CA ALA A 41 16.19 -2.94 -9.31
C ALA A 41 17.16 -4.13 -9.25
N LYS A 42 17.29 -4.81 -8.09
CA LYS A 42 18.07 -6.06 -8.00
C LYS A 42 17.43 -7.18 -8.79
N GLN A 43 16.10 -7.17 -8.98
CA GLN A 43 15.40 -8.17 -9.78
C GLN A 43 15.79 -8.11 -11.26
N GLU A 44 15.97 -6.90 -11.77
CA GLU A 44 16.36 -6.63 -13.16
C GLU A 44 17.89 -6.71 -13.36
N SER A 45 18.66 -6.79 -12.26
CA SER A 45 20.11 -6.88 -12.32
C SER A 45 20.55 -8.28 -12.76
N LEU A 46 21.48 -8.33 -13.70
CA LEU A 46 22.19 -9.56 -14.10
C LEU A 46 23.14 -10.09 -13.02
N SER A 47 23.22 -9.39 -11.88
CA SER A 47 24.03 -9.78 -10.72
C SER A 47 23.32 -10.87 -9.90
N SER A 48 24.07 -11.74 -9.23
CA SER A 48 23.53 -12.78 -8.33
C SER A 48 22.85 -12.23 -7.06
N ALA A 49 22.50 -10.94 -7.03
CA ALA A 49 21.83 -10.29 -5.92
C ALA A 49 20.35 -10.69 -5.92
N THR A 50 19.95 -11.47 -4.93
CA THR A 50 18.54 -11.88 -4.78
C THR A 50 17.75 -10.74 -4.15
N VAL A 51 16.56 -10.46 -4.69
CA VAL A 51 15.63 -9.48 -4.14
C VAL A 51 15.16 -9.93 -2.75
N ASP A 52 15.25 -9.03 -1.77
CA ASP A 52 14.71 -9.28 -0.44
C ASP A 52 13.22 -8.93 -0.38
N TRP A 53 12.37 -9.92 -0.64
CA TRP A 53 10.92 -9.75 -0.62
C TRP A 53 10.37 -9.42 0.78
N ALA A 54 11.05 -9.81 1.86
CA ALA A 54 10.64 -9.44 3.22
C ALA A 54 10.79 -7.92 3.43
N LYS A 55 11.88 -7.36 2.90
CA LYS A 55 12.14 -5.93 2.91
C LYS A 55 11.14 -5.16 2.04
N VAL A 56 10.80 -5.68 0.86
CA VAL A 56 9.75 -5.10 -0.01
C VAL A 56 8.40 -5.04 0.70
N ILE A 57 8.02 -6.08 1.46
CA ILE A 57 6.78 -6.08 2.26
C ILE A 57 6.84 -4.97 3.31
N THR A 58 7.95 -4.90 4.06
CA THR A 58 8.12 -3.93 5.16
C THR A 58 8.06 -2.49 4.64
N LEU A 59 8.83 -2.17 3.60
CA LEU A 59 8.86 -0.83 2.98
C LEU A 59 7.50 -0.47 2.38
N SER A 60 6.90 -1.35 1.59
CA SER A 60 5.58 -1.09 0.99
C SER A 60 4.50 -0.88 2.04
N SER A 61 4.53 -1.63 3.15
CA SER A 61 3.58 -1.48 4.25
C SER A 61 3.75 -0.16 5.00
N SER A 62 5.00 0.26 5.28
CA SER A 62 5.33 1.56 5.89
C SER A 62 4.80 2.71 5.03
N ILE A 63 5.09 2.66 3.73
CA ILE A 63 4.66 3.68 2.78
C ILE A 63 3.14 3.78 2.69
N THR A 64 2.45 2.63 2.58
CA THR A 64 0.99 2.57 2.47
C THR A 64 0.30 3.07 3.75
N GLN A 65 0.96 2.89 4.90
CA GLN A 65 0.45 3.30 6.20
C GLN A 65 0.67 4.80 6.46
N ASN A 66 1.84 5.33 6.11
CA ASN A 66 2.28 6.65 6.57
C ASN A 66 2.25 7.73 5.48
N ASN A 67 2.50 7.35 4.22
CA ASN A 67 2.85 8.32 3.18
C ASN A 67 1.79 8.43 2.09
N SER A 68 1.46 7.33 1.43
CA SER A 68 0.57 7.37 0.27
C SER A 68 -0.10 6.02 -0.02
N LYS A 69 -1.37 6.06 -0.41
CA LYS A 69 -2.11 4.90 -0.93
C LYS A 69 -1.90 4.78 -2.44
N ASP A 70 -0.67 4.45 -2.84
CA ASP A 70 -0.33 4.22 -4.24
C ASP A 70 -0.62 2.77 -4.65
N ILE A 71 -1.33 2.60 -5.77
CA ILE A 71 -1.71 1.29 -6.29
C ILE A 71 -0.51 0.48 -6.76
N LEU A 72 0.56 1.13 -7.23
CA LEU A 72 1.80 0.47 -7.62
C LEU A 72 2.44 -0.21 -6.40
N ILE A 73 2.51 0.52 -5.28
CA ILE A 73 3.11 0.01 -4.04
C ILE A 73 2.26 -1.11 -3.46
N GLY A 74 0.93 -0.98 -3.50
CA GLY A 74 0.01 -2.06 -3.17
C GLY A 74 0.19 -3.31 -4.05
N SER A 75 0.51 -3.13 -5.34
CA SER A 75 0.77 -4.25 -6.25
C SER A 75 2.09 -4.96 -5.94
N TYR A 76 3.16 -4.22 -5.62
CA TYR A 76 4.43 -4.81 -5.17
C TYR A 76 4.30 -5.54 -3.84
N LEU A 77 3.56 -4.96 -2.89
CA LEU A 77 3.25 -5.60 -1.61
C LEU A 77 2.49 -6.91 -1.81
N CYS A 78 1.47 -6.91 -2.68
CA CYS A 78 0.69 -8.10 -3.01
C CYS A 78 1.56 -9.19 -3.65
N TYR A 79 2.45 -8.80 -4.56
CA TYR A 79 3.40 -9.73 -5.19
C TYR A 79 4.41 -10.30 -4.19
N ALA A 80 4.96 -9.46 -3.32
CA ALA A 80 5.90 -9.89 -2.29
C ALA A 80 5.24 -10.85 -1.26
N LEU A 81 4.00 -10.58 -0.86
CA LEU A 81 3.21 -11.45 0.00
C LEU A 81 2.87 -12.78 -0.68
N LEU A 82 2.57 -12.76 -1.98
CA LEU A 82 2.37 -13.97 -2.76
C LEU A 82 3.64 -14.84 -2.76
N LEU A 83 4.82 -14.24 -2.88
CA LEU A 83 6.09 -14.97 -2.88
C LEU A 83 6.46 -15.51 -1.50
N GLN A 84 6.15 -14.81 -0.41
CA GLN A 84 6.45 -15.27 0.94
C GLN A 84 5.43 -16.28 1.50
N GLU A 85 4.13 -16.00 1.34
CA GLU A 85 3.05 -16.72 2.03
C GLU A 85 2.11 -17.44 1.06
N GLY A 86 2.37 -17.38 -0.25
CA GLY A 86 1.55 -18.01 -1.27
C GLY A 86 0.14 -17.43 -1.35
N TYR A 87 -0.84 -18.30 -1.53
CA TYR A 87 -2.25 -17.90 -1.70
C TYR A 87 -2.83 -17.15 -0.49
N ALA A 88 -2.33 -17.41 0.73
CA ALA A 88 -2.76 -16.69 1.92
C ALA A 88 -2.32 -15.22 1.86
N GLY A 89 -1.06 -14.97 1.48
CA GLY A 89 -0.52 -13.63 1.28
C GLY A 89 -1.19 -12.88 0.14
N LEU A 90 -1.53 -13.55 -0.96
CA LEU A 90 -2.28 -12.94 -2.06
C LEU A 90 -3.65 -12.41 -1.62
N ALA A 91 -4.39 -13.19 -0.82
CA ALA A 91 -5.70 -12.80 -0.33
C ALA A 91 -5.62 -11.60 0.62
N VAL A 92 -4.52 -11.49 1.38
CA VAL A 92 -4.20 -10.32 2.21
C VAL A 92 -3.87 -9.11 1.32
N GLY A 93 -2.96 -9.27 0.35
CA GLY A 93 -2.54 -8.21 -0.57
C GLY A 93 -3.70 -7.59 -1.36
N LEU A 94 -4.64 -8.41 -1.85
CA LEU A 94 -5.86 -7.94 -2.51
C LEU A 94 -6.77 -7.13 -1.59
N LYS A 95 -6.75 -7.41 -0.28
CA LYS A 95 -7.50 -6.65 0.72
C LYS A 95 -6.86 -5.28 1.00
N ILE A 96 -5.54 -5.17 0.82
CA ILE A 96 -4.74 -3.93 0.97
C ILE A 96 -4.84 -3.02 -0.25
N LEU A 97 -5.34 -3.55 -1.38
CA LEU A 97 -5.70 -2.83 -2.60
C LEU A 97 -7.19 -2.40 -2.62
N PRO A 98 -7.84 -1.92 -1.54
CA PRO A 98 -9.26 -1.60 -1.66
C PRO A 98 -9.40 -0.46 -2.68
N PRO A 99 -10.44 -0.53 -3.53
CA PRO A 99 -10.77 0.59 -4.40
C PRO A 99 -10.99 1.81 -3.50
N GLN A 100 -10.44 2.96 -3.87
CA GLN A 100 -10.57 4.20 -3.12
C GLN A 100 -12.06 4.55 -2.96
N LYS A 101 -12.64 4.11 -1.83
CA LYS A 101 -14.09 4.15 -1.57
C LYS A 101 -14.60 5.57 -1.29
N ASN A 102 -13.71 6.57 -1.37
CA ASN A 102 -13.99 7.96 -1.01
C ASN A 102 -14.06 8.92 -2.21
N LEU A 103 -14.01 8.45 -3.47
CA LEU A 103 -14.15 9.34 -4.64
C LEU A 103 -15.59 9.88 -4.84
N TRP A 104 -16.55 9.50 -3.99
CA TRP A 104 -17.95 9.95 -4.06
C TRP A 104 -18.48 10.55 -2.76
N VAL A 105 -17.63 11.19 -1.94
CA VAL A 105 -18.16 12.28 -1.10
C VAL A 105 -18.57 13.41 -2.04
N VAL A 106 -19.79 13.30 -2.56
CA VAL A 106 -20.57 14.46 -2.99
C VAL A 106 -20.62 15.35 -1.76
N THR A 107 -19.95 16.49 -1.83
CA THR A 107 -20.17 17.62 -0.93
C THR A 107 -21.57 18.16 -1.22
N GLY A 108 -22.58 17.45 -0.75
CA GLY A 108 -23.98 17.80 -0.85
C GLY A 108 -24.55 17.87 0.54
N THR A 109 -24.33 18.98 1.24
CA THR A 109 -25.35 19.79 1.94
C THR A 109 -24.68 20.77 2.89
N GLY A 110 -24.94 22.07 2.72
CA GLY A 110 -24.85 23.02 3.83
C GLY A 110 -24.10 24.32 3.59
N ASN A 111 -24.31 25.04 2.48
CA ASN A 111 -24.13 26.49 2.50
C ASN A 111 -25.12 27.18 1.56
N THR A 112 -26.32 27.48 2.05
CA THR A 112 -27.09 28.60 1.53
C THR A 112 -26.57 29.86 2.23
N PRO A 113 -26.06 30.87 1.51
CA PRO A 113 -25.62 32.10 2.15
C PRO A 113 -26.81 32.74 2.87
N SER A 114 -26.59 33.08 4.13
CA SER A 114 -27.50 33.93 4.90
C SER A 114 -27.29 35.39 4.45
N ALA A 115 -28.41 36.12 4.38
CA ALA A 115 -28.60 37.54 4.06
C ALA A 115 -28.86 37.88 2.58
#